data_AF-A0A9K3GJI4-F1
#
_entry.id   AF-A0A9K3GJI4-F1
#
_cell.length_a   1.000
_cell.length_b   1.000
_cell.length_c   1.000
_cell.angle_alpha   90.00
_cell.angle_beta   90.00
_cell.angle_gamma   90.00
#
_symmetry.space_group_name_H-M   'P 1'
#
loop_
_entity.id
_entity.type
_entity.pdbx_description
1 polymer ?
#
loop_
_entity_poly.entity_id
_entity_poly.type
_entity_poly.pdbx_seq_one_letter_code
_entity_poly.pdbx_strand_id
1 'polypeptide(L)'
;DPLVYLNQGFAVSALLCLVSLWGCCFFMLGYSDDPATAGAWYMYAMCGTLGLVAALAFLAIVQYYTDCNYGPVNRIITASETGDATNVIAGLAVGFESAALPVLVIGAALVCAYQLGMHAGFGVDPESMYTDTSSPGLFGTAVATMGMLMSVCYVLALDTFGPISDNAGGVVELSQQPASVREKTDRLDAVGNTTKALTKGYAIGSAGLAAFLLFGAYCDTVESIIQSHSPTHSYAPFTLSLAIPENFVSGLLGAGLVFYFCALCIQRVGETSEIVIEEVRRQFREHPGIIDFSEKPDYQICVSKVTKGALLGMIVPGLLVVVVPVTCGLVFKFEGSMLNLSNSDTIGAEAVGTILMSGTITGFVTASMLNNAGGAWDNAKKRVEEDATNRGTAKHKASITGDTVGDPLKDTAGPAVHVLVKLLANTCVVMAPLLVGKPQQ
;
A
#
# COMPACT_ATOMS: atom_id res chain seq x y z
N ASP A 1 -5.50 28.61 -9.80
CA ASP A 1 -5.43 27.53 -8.79
C ASP A 1 -4.60 26.40 -9.38
N PRO A 2 -3.42 26.07 -8.81
CA PRO A 2 -2.56 25.00 -9.32
C PRO A 2 -3.26 23.63 -9.40
N LEU A 3 -4.17 23.33 -8.47
CA LEU A 3 -4.88 22.05 -8.40
C LEU A 3 -5.71 21.79 -9.65
N VAL A 4 -6.31 22.84 -10.24
CA VAL A 4 -7.09 22.73 -11.49
C VAL A 4 -6.23 22.20 -12.64
N TYR A 5 -5.00 22.70 -12.79
CA TYR A 5 -4.11 22.27 -13.87
C TYR A 5 -3.58 20.85 -13.65
N LEU A 6 -3.32 20.47 -12.40
CA LEU A 6 -2.91 19.11 -12.05
C LEU A 6 -4.04 18.10 -12.32
N ASN A 7 -5.28 18.45 -11.99
CA ASN A 7 -6.44 17.62 -12.29
C ASN A 7 -6.70 17.50 -13.80
N GLN A 8 -6.53 18.60 -14.56
CA GLN A 8 -6.63 18.56 -16.02
C GLN A 8 -5.56 17.66 -16.64
N GLY A 9 -4.31 17.78 -16.17
CA GLY A 9 -3.22 16.92 -16.65
C GLY A 9 -3.45 15.45 -16.33
N PHE A 10 -3.97 15.14 -15.14
CA PHE A 10 -4.36 13.77 -14.79
C PHE A 10 -5.47 13.24 -15.70
N ALA A 11 -6.50 14.04 -15.97
CA ALA A 11 -7.60 13.66 -16.87
C ALA A 11 -7.12 13.38 -18.30
N VAL A 12 -6.22 14.23 -18.83
CA VAL A 12 -5.59 14.02 -20.14
C VAL A 12 -4.75 12.74 -20.13
N SER A 13 -3.94 12.52 -19.09
CA SER A 13 -3.14 11.30 -18.95
C SER A 13 -4.03 10.06 -18.91
N ALA A 14 -5.12 10.06 -18.13
CA ALA A 14 -6.05 8.94 -18.03
C ALA A 14 -6.72 8.63 -19.37
N LEU A 15 -7.11 9.66 -20.14
CA LEU A 15 -7.67 9.50 -21.46
C LEU A 15 -6.66 8.89 -22.44
N LEU A 16 -5.42 9.36 -22.43
CA LEU A 16 -4.35 8.80 -23.26
C LEU A 16 -4.06 7.35 -22.87
N CYS A 17 -3.99 7.02 -21.58
CA CYS A 17 -3.84 5.65 -21.11
C CYS A 17 -4.98 4.76 -21.62
N LEU A 18 -6.23 5.22 -21.57
CA LEU A 18 -7.37 4.46 -22.07
C LEU A 18 -7.27 4.20 -23.58
N VAL A 19 -6.97 5.21 -24.39
CA VAL A 19 -6.82 5.05 -25.84
C VAL A 19 -5.65 4.12 -26.17
N SER A 20 -4.51 4.28 -25.51
CA SER A 20 -3.34 3.43 -25.70
C SER A 20 -3.59 1.99 -25.25
N LEU A 21 -4.33 1.76 -24.16
CA LEU A 21 -4.72 0.43 -23.70
C LEU A 21 -5.49 -0.32 -24.79
N TRP A 22 -6.57 0.29 -25.29
CA TRP A 22 -7.42 -0.29 -26.33
C TRP A 22 -6.64 -0.53 -27.62
N GLY A 23 -5.80 0.43 -28.01
CA GLY A 23 -4.90 0.29 -29.15
C GLY A 23 -3.94 -0.89 -29.00
N CYS A 24 -3.24 -1.00 -27.86
CA CYS A 24 -2.31 -2.11 -27.59
C CYS A 24 -3.03 -3.46 -27.63
N CYS A 25 -4.19 -3.59 -26.97
CA CYS A 25 -4.97 -4.83 -27.02
C CYS A 25 -5.37 -5.18 -28.46
N PHE A 26 -5.83 -4.21 -29.25
CA PHE A 26 -6.18 -4.43 -30.65
C PHE A 26 -4.97 -4.86 -31.50
N PHE A 27 -3.82 -4.19 -31.38
CA PHE A 27 -2.64 -4.54 -32.16
C PHE A 27 -2.04 -5.89 -31.79
N MET A 28 -2.09 -6.27 -30.51
CA MET A 28 -1.52 -7.54 -30.04
C MET A 28 -2.45 -8.74 -30.20
N LEU A 29 -3.77 -8.54 -30.06
CA LEU A 29 -4.76 -9.64 -29.97
C LEU A 29 -5.90 -9.53 -30.99
N GLY A 30 -5.97 -8.45 -31.76
CA GLY A 30 -7.07 -8.19 -32.71
C GLY A 30 -6.96 -8.94 -34.03
N TYR A 31 -5.79 -9.49 -34.34
CA TYR A 31 -5.54 -10.32 -35.53
C TYR A 31 -5.47 -11.79 -35.12
N SER A 32 -6.61 -12.37 -34.73
CA SER A 32 -6.75 -13.82 -34.55
C SER A 32 -7.49 -14.44 -35.73
N ASP A 33 -6.91 -15.48 -36.33
CA ASP A 33 -7.56 -16.28 -37.37
C ASP A 33 -8.61 -17.25 -36.80
N ASP A 34 -8.60 -17.48 -35.49
CA ASP A 34 -9.55 -18.33 -34.79
C ASP A 34 -10.80 -17.52 -34.35
N PRO A 35 -12.00 -17.85 -34.87
CA PRO A 35 -13.23 -17.17 -34.50
C PRO A 35 -13.55 -17.19 -33.00
N ALA A 36 -13.08 -18.20 -32.26
CA ALA A 36 -13.32 -18.28 -30.82
C ALA A 36 -12.56 -17.17 -30.07
N THR A 37 -11.33 -16.88 -30.48
CA THR A 37 -10.46 -15.89 -29.82
C THR A 37 -10.47 -14.51 -30.49
N ALA A 38 -11.21 -14.34 -31.60
CA ALA A 38 -11.36 -13.05 -32.31
C ALA A 38 -11.87 -11.91 -31.40
N GLY A 39 -12.57 -12.24 -30.31
CA GLY A 39 -13.05 -11.26 -29.34
C GLY A 39 -12.11 -10.98 -28.15
N ALA A 40 -10.99 -11.68 -28.03
CA ALA A 40 -10.10 -11.58 -26.87
C ALA A 40 -9.60 -10.14 -26.66
N TRP A 41 -9.29 -9.42 -27.73
CA TRP A 41 -8.73 -8.06 -27.65
C TRP A 41 -9.66 -7.08 -26.91
N TYR A 42 -10.97 -7.08 -27.20
CA TYR A 42 -11.90 -6.16 -26.56
C TYR A 42 -12.26 -6.62 -25.14
N MET A 43 -12.30 -7.92 -24.87
CA MET A 43 -12.50 -8.45 -23.52
C MET A 43 -11.37 -8.03 -22.57
N TYR A 44 -10.11 -8.16 -23.00
CA TYR A 44 -8.97 -7.73 -22.19
C TYR A 44 -8.84 -6.20 -22.14
N ALA A 45 -9.18 -5.46 -23.20
CA ALA A 45 -9.27 -4.00 -23.14
C ALA A 45 -10.31 -3.54 -22.10
N MET A 46 -11.44 -4.23 -22.00
CA MET A 46 -12.45 -4.00 -20.94
C MET A 46 -11.91 -4.34 -19.55
N CYS A 47 -11.13 -5.41 -19.39
CA CYS A 47 -10.44 -5.72 -18.12
C CYS A 47 -9.52 -4.57 -17.69
N GLY A 48 -8.67 -4.07 -18.58
CA GLY A 48 -7.79 -2.93 -18.26
C GLY A 48 -8.58 -1.65 -17.97
N THR A 49 -9.67 -1.41 -18.69
CA THR A 49 -10.56 -0.26 -18.44
C THR A 49 -11.20 -0.34 -17.05
N LEU A 50 -11.64 -1.53 -16.64
CA LEU A 50 -12.16 -1.78 -15.31
C LEU A 50 -11.11 -1.48 -14.22
N GLY A 51 -9.85 -1.85 -14.47
CA GLY A 51 -8.72 -1.48 -13.60
C GLY A 51 -8.53 0.03 -13.46
N LEU A 52 -8.60 0.78 -14.58
CA LEU A 52 -8.53 2.24 -14.56
C LEU A 52 -9.71 2.86 -13.80
N VAL A 53 -10.93 2.35 -14.00
CA VAL A 53 -12.13 2.78 -13.26
C VAL A 53 -11.99 2.49 -11.77
N ALA A 54 -11.48 1.32 -11.39
CA ALA A 54 -11.20 0.96 -10.00
C ALA A 54 -10.18 1.92 -9.38
N ALA A 55 -9.16 2.35 -10.13
CA ALA A 55 -8.19 3.37 -9.70
C ALA A 55 -8.88 4.69 -9.34
N LEU A 56 -9.75 5.18 -10.22
CA LEU A 56 -10.49 6.43 -10.02
C LEU A 56 -11.47 6.33 -8.84
N ALA A 57 -12.17 5.19 -8.71
CA ALA A 57 -13.06 4.94 -7.59
C ALA A 57 -12.29 4.90 -6.26
N PHE A 58 -11.12 4.25 -6.22
CA PHE A 58 -10.26 4.21 -5.05
C PHE A 58 -9.81 5.62 -4.64
N LEU A 59 -9.34 6.43 -5.60
CA LEU A 59 -8.96 7.82 -5.37
C LEU A 59 -10.10 8.66 -4.79
N ALA A 60 -11.31 8.50 -5.33
CA ALA A 60 -12.49 9.20 -4.83
C ALA A 60 -12.85 8.79 -3.39
N ILE A 61 -12.70 7.52 -3.04
CA ILE A 61 -12.92 7.03 -1.68
C ILE A 61 -11.88 7.62 -0.72
N VAL A 62 -10.59 7.59 -1.09
CA VAL A 62 -9.53 8.20 -0.27
C VAL A 62 -9.79 9.68 -0.08
N GLN A 63 -10.19 10.40 -1.13
CA GLN A 63 -10.57 11.80 -1.03
C GLN A 63 -11.71 12.00 -0.03
N TYR A 64 -12.79 11.23 -0.13
CA TYR A 64 -13.93 11.33 0.78
C TYR A 64 -13.54 11.17 2.26
N TYR A 65 -12.59 10.28 2.56
CA TYR A 65 -12.15 10.02 3.93
C TYR A 65 -11.09 10.98 4.46
N THR A 66 -10.37 11.69 3.57
CA THR A 66 -9.22 12.52 3.95
C THR A 66 -9.43 14.02 3.72
N ASP A 67 -10.35 14.44 2.84
CA ASP A 67 -10.58 15.85 2.51
C ASP A 67 -11.55 16.51 3.51
N CYS A 68 -11.22 17.74 3.93
CA CYS A 68 -11.94 18.52 4.94
C CYS A 68 -13.35 18.95 4.51
N ASN A 69 -13.67 18.86 3.21
CA ASN A 69 -15.00 19.17 2.69
C ASN A 69 -16.04 18.06 2.97
N TYR A 70 -15.60 16.88 3.43
CA TYR A 70 -16.48 15.73 3.62
C TYR A 70 -16.72 15.39 5.09
N GLY A 71 -17.78 14.61 5.33
CA GLY A 71 -18.23 14.22 6.68
C GLY A 71 -17.15 13.57 7.56
N PRO A 72 -16.32 12.63 7.07
CA PRO A 72 -15.34 11.93 7.91
C PRO A 72 -14.37 12.85 8.65
N VAL A 73 -13.72 13.78 7.94
CA VAL A 73 -12.78 14.74 8.55
C VAL A 73 -13.50 15.73 9.46
N ASN A 74 -14.70 16.18 9.06
CA ASN A 74 -15.51 17.08 9.89
C ASN A 74 -15.87 16.44 11.24
N ARG A 75 -16.11 15.12 11.31
CA ARG A 75 -16.30 14.42 12.59
C ARG A 75 -15.07 14.53 13.50
N ILE A 76 -13.87 14.45 12.95
CA ILE A 76 -12.61 14.60 13.70
C ILE A 76 -12.47 16.05 14.20
N ILE A 77 -12.77 17.04 13.36
CA ILE A 77 -12.72 18.46 13.72
C ILE A 77 -13.70 18.78 14.86
N THR A 78 -14.94 18.29 14.78
CA THR A 78 -15.93 18.46 15.86
C THR A 78 -15.48 17.72 17.13
N ALA A 79 -14.90 16.52 17.00
CA ALA A 79 -14.39 15.78 18.15
C ALA A 79 -13.21 16.49 18.85
N SER A 80 -12.44 17.33 18.14
CA SER A 80 -11.41 18.17 18.75
C SER A 80 -11.97 19.19 19.75
N GLU A 81 -13.25 19.55 19.67
CA GLU A 81 -13.88 20.51 20.61
C GLU A 81 -14.00 19.93 22.02
N THR A 82 -14.09 18.60 22.12
CA THR A 82 -14.22 17.87 23.38
C THR A 82 -12.88 17.35 23.93
N GLY A 83 -11.79 17.50 23.17
CA GLY A 83 -10.41 17.28 23.62
C GLY A 83 -9.64 16.20 22.85
N ASP A 84 -8.46 15.85 23.36
CA ASP A 84 -7.50 14.97 22.69
C ASP A 84 -8.03 13.55 22.51
N ALA A 85 -8.66 12.99 23.56
CA ALA A 85 -9.13 11.60 23.54
C ALA A 85 -10.23 11.37 22.50
N THR A 86 -11.20 12.28 22.41
CA THR A 86 -12.30 12.21 21.44
C THR A 86 -11.80 12.41 20.01
N ASN A 87 -10.81 13.29 19.81
CA ASN A 87 -10.14 13.44 18.51
C ASN A 87 -9.47 12.13 18.05
N VAL A 88 -8.70 11.46 18.93
CA VAL A 88 -8.03 10.19 18.60
C VAL A 88 -9.06 9.09 18.34
N ILE A 89 -10.11 8.99 19.15
CA ILE A 89 -11.18 7.99 18.93
C ILE A 89 -11.86 8.21 17.58
N ALA A 90 -12.20 9.46 17.24
CA ALA A 90 -12.84 9.79 15.97
C ALA A 90 -11.96 9.47 14.77
N GLY A 91 -10.66 9.81 14.82
CA GLY A 91 -9.75 9.52 13.72
C GLY A 91 -9.46 8.04 13.53
N LEU A 92 -9.34 7.26 14.62
CA LEU A 92 -9.25 5.80 14.51
C LEU A 92 -10.51 5.19 13.88
N ALA A 93 -11.69 5.64 14.30
CA ALA A 93 -12.95 5.18 13.73
C ALA A 93 -13.05 5.48 12.23
N VAL A 94 -12.66 6.69 11.81
CA VAL A 94 -12.56 7.08 10.39
C VAL A 94 -11.56 6.19 9.65
N GLY A 95 -10.41 5.90 10.25
CA GLY A 95 -9.41 4.99 9.71
C GLY A 95 -9.98 3.60 9.40
N PHE A 96 -10.61 2.95 10.40
CA PHE A 96 -11.22 1.63 10.24
C PHE A 96 -12.35 1.64 9.19
N GLU A 97 -13.20 2.66 9.21
CA GLU A 97 -14.29 2.83 8.24
C GLU A 97 -13.74 2.93 6.81
N SER A 98 -12.67 3.71 6.62
CA SER A 98 -12.06 3.99 5.32
C SER A 98 -11.47 2.78 4.62
N ALA A 99 -11.17 1.70 5.35
CA ALA A 99 -10.61 0.48 4.77
C ALA A 99 -11.68 -0.43 4.15
N ALA A 100 -12.97 -0.25 4.47
CA ALA A 100 -14.04 -1.15 4.05
C ALA A 100 -14.43 -1.00 2.57
N LEU A 101 -14.73 0.22 2.11
CA LEU A 101 -15.13 0.47 0.72
C LEU A 101 -14.04 0.12 -0.31
N PRO A 102 -12.76 0.41 -0.08
CA PRO A 102 -11.68 0.00 -0.97
C PRO A 102 -11.63 -1.51 -1.25
N VAL A 103 -11.87 -2.33 -0.22
CA VAL A 103 -11.92 -3.80 -0.37
C VAL A 103 -13.01 -4.22 -1.35
N LEU A 104 -14.19 -3.60 -1.29
CA LEU A 104 -15.30 -3.89 -2.20
C LEU A 104 -14.96 -3.51 -3.65
N VAL A 105 -14.32 -2.35 -3.85
CA VAL A 105 -13.91 -1.90 -5.19
C VAL A 105 -12.89 -2.86 -5.80
N ILE A 106 -11.86 -3.24 -5.04
CA ILE A 106 -10.83 -4.17 -5.51
C ILE A 106 -11.42 -5.56 -5.76
N GLY A 107 -12.26 -6.06 -4.85
CA GLY A 107 -12.94 -7.35 -5.02
C GLY A 107 -13.85 -7.39 -6.26
N ALA A 108 -14.63 -6.33 -6.48
CA ALA A 108 -15.47 -6.22 -7.69
C ALA A 108 -14.61 -6.13 -8.95
N ALA A 109 -13.51 -5.37 -8.93
CA ALA A 109 -12.60 -5.27 -10.06
C ALA A 109 -11.96 -6.63 -10.41
N LEU A 110 -11.49 -7.38 -9.41
CA LEU A 110 -10.91 -8.71 -9.61
C LEU A 110 -11.92 -9.70 -10.17
N VAL A 111 -13.10 -9.82 -9.56
CA VAL A 111 -14.13 -10.77 -10.01
C VAL A 111 -14.62 -10.43 -11.41
N CYS A 112 -14.94 -9.16 -11.69
CA CYS A 112 -15.39 -8.77 -13.01
C CYS A 112 -14.31 -8.92 -14.08
N ALA A 113 -13.04 -8.58 -13.77
CA ALA A 113 -11.93 -8.79 -14.70
C ALA A 113 -11.69 -10.28 -14.97
N TYR A 114 -11.78 -11.11 -13.93
CA TYR A 114 -11.67 -12.56 -14.05
C TYR A 114 -12.73 -13.11 -14.99
N GLN A 115 -14.00 -12.76 -14.73
CA GLN A 115 -15.13 -13.21 -15.54
C GLN A 115 -15.01 -12.73 -16.99
N LEU A 116 -14.63 -11.47 -17.23
CA LEU A 116 -14.40 -10.96 -18.59
C LEU A 116 -13.27 -11.72 -19.31
N GLY A 117 -12.16 -12.01 -18.61
CA GLY A 117 -11.06 -12.80 -19.15
C GLY A 117 -11.49 -14.23 -19.53
N MET A 118 -12.35 -14.87 -18.74
CA MET A 118 -12.91 -16.20 -19.07
C MET A 118 -13.72 -16.19 -20.37
N HIS A 119 -14.38 -15.07 -20.69
CA HIS A 119 -15.14 -14.91 -21.94
C HIS A 119 -14.27 -14.48 -23.14
N ALA A 120 -12.94 -14.45 -23.01
CA ALA A 120 -12.03 -14.10 -24.10
C ALA A 120 -11.88 -15.22 -25.17
N GLY A 121 -12.50 -16.39 -24.96
CA GLY A 121 -12.69 -17.40 -26.01
C GLY A 121 -11.60 -18.46 -26.12
N PHE A 122 -10.68 -18.55 -25.16
CA PHE A 122 -9.63 -19.57 -25.11
C PHE A 122 -10.11 -20.97 -24.65
N GLY A 123 -11.42 -21.20 -24.59
CA GLY A 123 -11.99 -22.54 -24.42
C GLY A 123 -11.65 -23.24 -23.10
N VAL A 124 -11.85 -22.58 -21.96
CA VAL A 124 -11.67 -23.21 -20.65
C VAL A 124 -12.97 -23.88 -20.20
N ASP A 125 -12.90 -25.15 -19.81
CA ASP A 125 -14.03 -25.88 -19.26
C ASP A 125 -14.55 -25.19 -17.98
N PRO A 126 -15.87 -24.98 -17.82
CA PRO A 126 -16.44 -24.34 -16.62
C PRO A 126 -16.08 -25.06 -15.31
N GLU A 127 -15.82 -26.37 -15.35
CA GLU A 127 -15.37 -27.16 -14.20
C GLU A 127 -13.92 -26.85 -13.80
N SER A 128 -13.09 -26.39 -14.74
CA SER A 128 -11.69 -26.02 -14.51
C SER A 128 -11.51 -24.55 -14.12
N MET A 129 -12.60 -23.80 -13.99
CA MET A 129 -12.63 -22.35 -13.80
C MET A 129 -11.89 -21.86 -12.54
N TYR A 130 -11.55 -22.71 -11.58
CA TYR A 130 -10.79 -22.33 -10.38
C TYR A 130 -9.60 -23.24 -10.08
N THR A 131 -9.30 -24.18 -10.98
CA THR A 131 -8.27 -25.20 -10.76
C THR A 131 -7.10 -25.07 -11.73
N ASP A 132 -7.26 -24.30 -12.81
CA ASP A 132 -6.19 -24.03 -13.78
C ASP A 132 -5.56 -22.65 -13.53
N THR A 133 -4.29 -22.65 -13.16
CA THR A 133 -3.42 -21.48 -12.96
C THR A 133 -3.07 -20.78 -14.28
N SER A 134 -3.22 -21.46 -15.43
CA SER A 134 -3.05 -20.88 -16.77
C SER A 134 -4.38 -20.32 -17.33
N SER A 135 -5.27 -19.86 -16.45
CA SER A 135 -6.60 -19.38 -16.80
C SER A 135 -6.56 -18.01 -17.52
N PRO A 136 -7.28 -17.84 -18.65
CA PRO A 136 -7.57 -16.55 -19.30
C PRO A 136 -8.19 -15.53 -18.34
N GLY A 137 -8.93 -16.00 -17.33
CA GLY A 137 -9.48 -15.16 -16.27
C GLY A 137 -8.38 -14.55 -15.39
N LEU A 138 -7.37 -15.33 -15.00
CA LEU A 138 -6.22 -14.81 -14.24
C LEU A 138 -5.45 -13.77 -15.05
N PHE A 139 -5.24 -14.01 -16.35
CA PHE A 139 -4.68 -12.99 -17.24
C PHE A 139 -5.55 -11.73 -17.32
N GLY A 140 -6.88 -11.86 -17.33
CA GLY A 140 -7.82 -10.75 -17.22
C GLY A 140 -7.57 -9.89 -15.97
N THR A 141 -7.35 -10.51 -14.80
CA THR A 141 -6.99 -9.79 -13.56
C THR A 141 -5.62 -9.10 -13.65
N ALA A 142 -4.66 -9.69 -14.36
CA ALA A 142 -3.36 -9.08 -14.62
C ALA A 142 -3.50 -7.82 -15.50
N VAL A 143 -4.31 -7.88 -16.57
CA VAL A 143 -4.60 -6.74 -17.44
C VAL A 143 -5.34 -5.64 -16.68
N ALA A 144 -6.29 -5.98 -15.79
CA ALA A 144 -6.92 -5.00 -14.91
C ALA A 144 -5.91 -4.34 -13.95
N THR A 145 -5.00 -5.11 -13.38
CA THR A 145 -3.90 -4.57 -12.55
C THR A 145 -3.04 -3.59 -13.34
N MET A 146 -2.68 -3.93 -14.57
CA MET A 146 -1.94 -3.02 -15.47
C MET A 146 -2.74 -1.76 -15.76
N GLY A 147 -4.04 -1.89 -16.06
CA GLY A 147 -4.96 -0.77 -16.30
C GLY A 147 -5.00 0.22 -15.14
N MET A 148 -5.03 -0.27 -13.90
CA MET A 148 -4.95 0.56 -12.71
C MET A 148 -3.64 1.35 -12.66
N LEU A 149 -2.51 0.73 -13.03
CA LEU A 149 -1.15 1.27 -12.95
C LEU A 149 -0.74 2.18 -14.13
N MET A 150 -1.52 2.28 -15.21
CA MET A 150 -1.09 3.01 -16.42
C MET A 150 -0.83 4.51 -16.18
N SER A 151 -1.49 5.12 -15.21
CA SER A 151 -1.33 6.53 -14.85
C SER A 151 -0.21 6.79 -13.82
N VAL A 152 0.54 5.76 -13.41
CA VAL A 152 1.53 5.82 -12.32
C VAL A 152 2.58 6.91 -12.52
N CYS A 153 3.05 7.16 -13.75
CA CYS A 153 4.03 8.21 -14.02
C CYS A 153 3.51 9.60 -13.63
N TYR A 154 2.25 9.89 -13.93
CA TYR A 154 1.64 11.16 -13.56
C TYR A 154 1.40 11.23 -12.06
N VAL A 155 0.91 10.14 -11.45
CA VAL A 155 0.69 10.04 -10.00
C VAL A 155 2.01 10.26 -9.24
N LEU A 156 3.13 9.65 -9.65
CA LEU A 156 4.43 9.85 -9.02
C LEU A 156 4.95 11.28 -9.17
N ALA A 157 4.67 11.95 -10.29
CA ALA A 157 5.01 13.36 -10.46
C ALA A 157 4.22 14.24 -9.47
N LEU A 158 2.93 13.96 -9.26
CA LEU A 158 2.11 14.64 -8.25
C LEU A 158 2.56 14.36 -6.81
N ASP A 159 3.03 13.14 -6.55
CA ASP A 159 3.56 12.75 -5.24
C ASP A 159 4.85 13.51 -4.92
N THR A 160 5.73 13.62 -5.92
CA THR A 160 7.01 14.34 -5.80
C THR A 160 6.82 15.86 -5.68
N PHE A 161 5.75 16.40 -6.26
CA PHE A 161 5.41 17.82 -6.18
C PHE A 161 5.19 18.30 -4.74
N GLY A 162 4.61 17.47 -3.86
CA GLY A 162 4.35 17.81 -2.46
C GLY A 162 5.63 18.12 -1.67
N PRO A 163 6.56 17.17 -1.51
CA PRO A 163 7.83 17.39 -0.82
C PRO A 163 8.70 18.51 -1.42
N ILE A 164 8.62 18.75 -2.72
CA ILE A 164 9.32 19.90 -3.34
C ILE A 164 8.72 21.22 -2.84
N SER A 165 7.39 21.32 -2.80
CA SER A 165 6.68 22.52 -2.36
C SER A 165 6.86 22.80 -0.87
N ASP A 166 6.83 21.75 -0.04
CA ASP A 166 7.10 21.82 1.40
C ASP A 166 8.53 22.32 1.69
N ASN A 167 9.54 21.70 1.06
CA ASN A 167 10.94 22.14 1.19
C ASN A 167 11.15 23.58 0.71
N ALA A 168 10.47 24.00 -0.37
CA ALA A 168 10.51 25.39 -0.83
C ALA A 168 9.96 26.35 0.23
N GLY A 169 8.85 26.00 0.89
CA GLY A 169 8.31 26.74 2.02
C GLY A 169 9.29 26.84 3.20
N GLY A 170 9.92 25.72 3.56
CA GLY A 170 10.97 25.69 4.58
C GLY A 170 12.17 26.58 4.25
N VAL A 171 12.65 26.58 3.01
CA VAL A 171 13.74 27.47 2.56
C VAL A 171 13.32 28.94 2.62
N VAL A 172 12.09 29.27 2.22
CA VAL A 172 11.54 30.64 2.28
C VAL A 172 11.46 31.14 3.72
N GLU A 173 11.01 30.31 4.65
CA GLU A 173 10.95 30.62 6.08
C GLU A 173 12.34 30.82 6.68
N LEU A 174 13.24 29.85 6.46
CA LEU A 174 14.61 29.86 6.99
C LEU A 174 15.48 30.99 6.42
N SER A 175 15.15 31.49 5.22
CA SER A 175 15.83 32.63 4.59
C SER A 175 15.13 33.97 4.81
N GLN A 176 14.10 34.02 5.67
CA GLN A 176 13.36 35.24 6.04
C GLN A 176 12.86 36.05 4.84
N GLN A 177 12.38 35.36 3.80
CA GLN A 177 11.84 36.00 2.61
C GLN A 177 10.54 36.77 2.91
N PRO A 178 10.14 37.73 2.05
CA PRO A 178 8.89 38.45 2.23
C PRO A 178 7.68 37.52 2.35
N ALA A 179 6.71 37.89 3.19
CA ALA A 179 5.48 37.12 3.41
C ALA A 179 4.72 36.77 2.13
N SER A 180 4.81 37.61 1.09
CA SER A 180 4.19 37.34 -0.22
C SER A 180 4.81 36.16 -0.98
N VAL A 181 6.05 35.77 -0.66
CA VAL A 181 6.68 34.55 -1.18
C VAL A 181 6.19 33.35 -0.38
N ARG A 182 6.09 33.48 0.95
CA ARG A 182 5.55 32.45 1.84
C ARG A 182 4.11 32.09 1.50
N GLU A 183 3.26 33.08 1.26
CA GLU A 183 1.87 32.87 0.83
C GLU A 183 1.78 32.04 -0.47
N LYS A 184 2.70 32.25 -1.41
CA LYS A 184 2.76 31.45 -2.65
C LYS A 184 3.18 30.01 -2.37
N THR A 185 4.22 29.81 -1.55
CA THR A 185 4.68 28.45 -1.20
C THR A 185 3.66 27.71 -0.36
N ASP A 186 2.96 28.38 0.55
CA ASP A 186 1.91 27.78 1.39
C ASP A 186 0.74 27.32 0.54
N ARG A 187 0.39 28.10 -0.50
CA ARG A 187 -0.62 27.70 -1.48
C ARG A 187 -0.19 26.49 -2.31
N LEU A 188 1.09 26.37 -2.66
CA LEU A 188 1.63 25.20 -3.35
C LEU A 188 1.70 23.97 -2.43
N ASP A 189 2.10 24.15 -1.18
CA ASP A 189 2.14 23.09 -0.16
C ASP A 189 0.73 22.57 0.16
N ALA A 190 -0.28 23.44 0.26
CA ALA A 190 -1.67 23.01 0.41
C ALA A 190 -2.13 22.09 -0.74
N VAL A 191 -1.77 22.43 -1.98
CA VAL A 191 -2.02 21.58 -3.16
C VAL A 191 -1.21 20.28 -3.06
N GLY A 192 0.08 20.38 -2.69
CA GLY A 192 0.98 19.25 -2.52
C GLY A 192 0.53 18.25 -1.47
N ASN A 193 -0.08 18.71 -0.38
CA ASN A 193 -0.66 17.87 0.65
C ASN A 193 -1.89 17.11 0.15
N THR A 194 -2.75 17.78 -0.62
CA THR A 194 -3.91 17.14 -1.27
C THR A 194 -3.46 16.07 -2.26
N THR A 195 -2.45 16.38 -3.10
CA THR A 195 -1.92 15.40 -4.05
C THR A 195 -1.22 14.25 -3.35
N LYS A 196 -0.40 14.51 -2.31
CA LYS A 196 0.29 13.49 -1.49
C LYS A 196 -0.69 12.49 -0.86
N ALA A 197 -1.86 12.95 -0.40
CA ALA A 197 -2.87 12.05 0.14
C ALA A 197 -3.46 11.13 -0.96
N LEU A 198 -3.80 11.69 -2.12
CA LEU A 198 -4.33 10.94 -3.27
C LEU A 198 -3.32 9.93 -3.81
N THR A 199 -2.05 10.33 -3.94
CA THR A 199 -0.97 9.49 -4.48
C THR A 199 -0.62 8.34 -3.54
N LYS A 200 -0.56 8.59 -2.23
CA LYS A 200 -0.46 7.52 -1.22
C LYS A 200 -1.64 6.56 -1.30
N GLY A 201 -2.86 7.09 -1.41
CA GLY A 201 -4.05 6.29 -1.64
C GLY A 201 -3.91 5.38 -2.86
N TYR A 202 -3.56 5.93 -4.01
CA TYR A 202 -3.34 5.18 -5.24
C TYR A 202 -2.27 4.08 -5.10
N ALA A 203 -1.14 4.38 -4.44
CA ALA A 203 -0.08 3.41 -4.20
C ALA A 203 -0.58 2.20 -3.38
N ILE A 204 -1.44 2.43 -2.40
CA ILE A 204 -2.04 1.36 -1.59
C ILE A 204 -3.09 0.58 -2.40
N GLY A 205 -3.96 1.28 -3.13
CA GLY A 205 -4.99 0.66 -3.96
C GLY A 205 -4.41 -0.27 -5.02
N SER A 206 -3.34 0.17 -5.70
CA SER A 206 -2.65 -0.64 -6.70
C SER A 206 -1.96 -1.87 -6.09
N ALA A 207 -1.51 -1.79 -4.83
CA ALA A 207 -1.01 -2.94 -4.11
C ALA A 207 -2.10 -4.02 -3.91
N GLY A 208 -3.37 -3.65 -3.78
CA GLY A 208 -4.49 -4.56 -3.62
C GLY A 208 -4.80 -5.42 -4.85
N LEU A 209 -4.66 -4.88 -6.08
CA LEU A 209 -4.75 -5.69 -7.31
C LEU A 209 -3.46 -6.48 -7.56
N ALA A 210 -2.30 -5.85 -7.37
CA ALA A 210 -1.00 -6.49 -7.55
C ALA A 210 -0.80 -7.66 -6.60
N ALA A 211 -1.39 -7.61 -5.41
CA ALA A 211 -1.44 -8.70 -4.44
C ALA A 211 -1.85 -10.05 -5.04
N PHE A 212 -2.99 -10.06 -5.71
CA PHE A 212 -3.56 -11.27 -6.30
C PHE A 212 -2.68 -11.78 -7.44
N LEU A 213 -2.16 -10.85 -8.26
CA LEU A 213 -1.22 -11.16 -9.34
C LEU A 213 0.09 -11.79 -8.83
N LEU A 214 0.66 -11.24 -7.75
CA LEU A 214 1.89 -11.75 -7.13
C LEU A 214 1.69 -13.13 -6.51
N PHE A 215 0.52 -13.39 -5.93
CA PHE A 215 0.16 -14.71 -5.43
C PHE A 215 -0.01 -15.72 -6.59
N GLY A 216 -0.68 -15.33 -7.67
CA GLY A 216 -0.76 -16.16 -8.89
C GLY A 216 0.61 -16.51 -9.44
N ALA A 217 1.51 -15.52 -9.59
CA ALA A 217 2.88 -15.73 -10.04
C ALA A 217 3.68 -16.67 -9.11
N TYR A 218 3.40 -16.67 -7.80
CA TYR A 218 3.98 -17.64 -6.87
C TYR A 218 3.48 -19.06 -7.15
N CYS A 219 2.17 -19.26 -7.32
CA CYS A 219 1.60 -20.55 -7.67
C CYS A 219 2.18 -21.07 -8.99
N ASP A 220 2.24 -20.24 -10.04
CA ASP A 220 2.82 -20.60 -11.35
C ASP A 220 4.29 -21.03 -11.20
N THR A 221 5.05 -20.31 -10.37
CA THR A 221 6.46 -20.64 -10.10
C THR A 221 6.57 -22.01 -9.41
N VAL A 222 5.75 -22.26 -8.40
CA VAL A 222 5.75 -23.55 -7.67
C VAL A 222 5.36 -24.69 -8.60
N GLU A 223 4.33 -24.52 -9.42
CA GLU A 223 3.91 -25.54 -10.39
C GLU A 223 4.98 -25.82 -11.44
N SER A 224 5.62 -24.78 -11.99
CA SER A 224 6.74 -24.94 -12.92
C SER A 224 7.88 -25.76 -12.29
N ILE A 225 8.17 -25.51 -11.01
CA ILE A 225 9.17 -26.27 -10.26
C ILE A 225 8.72 -27.73 -10.10
N ILE A 226 7.47 -28.00 -9.71
CA ILE A 226 6.93 -29.37 -9.57
C ILE A 226 7.03 -30.13 -10.90
N GLN A 227 6.63 -29.50 -12.01
CA GLN A 227 6.72 -30.07 -13.35
C GLN A 227 8.17 -30.42 -13.74
N SER A 228 9.13 -29.55 -13.40
CA SER A 228 10.56 -29.81 -13.64
C SER A 228 11.10 -31.03 -12.89
N HIS A 229 10.49 -31.39 -11.74
CA HIS A 229 10.93 -32.52 -10.91
C HIS A 229 10.37 -33.87 -11.36
N SER A 230 9.26 -33.95 -12.12
CA SER A 230 8.93 -35.17 -12.88
C SER A 230 8.18 -34.87 -14.18
N PRO A 231 8.89 -34.82 -15.32
CA PRO A 231 8.28 -34.48 -16.61
C PRO A 231 7.34 -35.57 -17.18
N THR A 232 7.17 -36.70 -16.51
CA THR A 232 6.45 -37.89 -17.03
C THR A 232 5.15 -38.23 -16.30
N HIS A 233 4.80 -37.53 -15.21
CA HIS A 233 3.58 -37.78 -14.44
C HIS A 233 2.59 -36.62 -14.57
N SER A 234 1.31 -36.92 -14.76
CA SER A 234 0.22 -35.95 -14.55
C SER A 234 0.18 -35.59 -13.08
N TYR A 235 0.61 -34.39 -12.73
CA TYR A 235 0.49 -33.88 -11.37
C TYR A 235 -0.91 -33.33 -11.12
N ALA A 236 -1.38 -33.47 -9.88
CA ALA A 236 -2.49 -32.66 -9.41
C ALA A 236 -2.06 -31.18 -9.43
N PRO A 237 -2.95 -30.25 -9.81
CA PRO A 237 -2.67 -28.81 -9.77
C PRO A 237 -2.25 -28.40 -8.35
N PHE A 238 -1.38 -27.39 -8.24
CA PHE A 238 -0.98 -26.88 -6.94
C PHE A 238 -2.18 -26.22 -6.29
N THR A 239 -2.69 -26.83 -5.21
CA THR A 239 -3.86 -26.33 -4.52
C THR A 239 -3.48 -25.91 -3.10
N LEU A 240 -3.89 -24.70 -2.74
CA LEU A 240 -3.73 -24.16 -1.40
C LEU A 240 -5.08 -24.24 -0.69
N SER A 241 -5.18 -25.15 0.27
CA SER A 241 -6.40 -25.30 1.08
C SER A 241 -6.20 -24.75 2.48
N LEU A 242 -7.01 -23.76 2.86
CA LEU A 242 -7.08 -23.25 4.24
C LEU A 242 -7.71 -24.24 5.23
N ALA A 243 -8.29 -25.34 4.75
CA ALA A 243 -8.79 -26.42 5.61
C ALA A 243 -7.66 -27.27 6.20
N ILE A 244 -6.44 -27.14 5.66
CA ILE A 244 -5.24 -27.79 6.18
C ILE A 244 -4.70 -26.94 7.36
N PRO A 245 -4.52 -27.51 8.56
CA PRO A 245 -4.10 -26.77 9.75
C PRO A 245 -2.80 -25.96 9.58
N GLU A 246 -1.80 -26.52 8.91
CA GLU A 246 -0.50 -25.91 8.63
C GLU A 246 -0.67 -24.64 7.78
N ASN A 247 -1.52 -24.70 6.75
CA ASN A 247 -1.85 -23.55 5.92
C ASN A 247 -2.63 -22.50 6.72
N PHE A 248 -3.63 -22.91 7.52
CA PHE A 248 -4.37 -21.98 8.37
C PHE A 248 -3.47 -21.26 9.37
N VAL A 249 -2.59 -21.98 10.08
CA VAL A 249 -1.60 -21.41 11.01
C VAL A 249 -0.65 -20.46 10.28
N SER A 250 -0.17 -20.85 9.11
CA SER A 250 0.67 -20.00 8.26
C SER A 250 -0.05 -18.72 7.84
N GLY A 251 -1.35 -18.80 7.52
CA GLY A 251 -2.20 -17.65 7.25
C GLY A 251 -2.35 -16.71 8.44
N LEU A 252 -2.50 -17.25 9.65
CA LEU A 252 -2.51 -16.45 10.89
C LEU A 252 -1.17 -15.76 11.13
N LEU A 253 -0.05 -16.45 10.87
CA LEU A 253 1.28 -15.87 10.95
C LEU A 253 1.47 -14.74 9.92
N GLY A 254 0.96 -14.90 8.70
CA GLY A 254 0.97 -13.85 7.67
C GLY A 254 0.19 -12.60 8.10
N ALA A 255 -1.00 -12.76 8.67
CA ALA A 255 -1.78 -11.64 9.20
C ALA A 255 -1.08 -10.98 10.42
N GLY A 256 -0.62 -11.79 11.38
CA GLY A 256 0.08 -11.30 12.57
C GLY A 256 1.40 -10.58 12.25
N LEU A 257 2.12 -11.04 11.22
CA LEU A 257 3.34 -10.42 10.71
C LEU A 257 3.12 -8.95 10.35
N VAL A 258 2.02 -8.61 9.68
CA VAL A 258 1.69 -7.24 9.28
C VAL A 258 1.47 -6.35 10.51
N PHE A 259 0.65 -6.81 11.47
CA PHE A 259 0.38 -6.03 12.69
C PHE A 259 1.65 -5.83 13.53
N TYR A 260 2.46 -6.88 13.66
CA TYR A 260 3.71 -6.78 14.42
C TYR A 260 4.72 -5.87 13.73
N PHE A 261 4.81 -5.93 12.39
CA PHE A 261 5.62 -5.00 11.61
C PHE A 261 5.19 -3.54 11.83
N CYS A 262 3.89 -3.25 11.77
CA CYS A 262 3.36 -1.91 12.06
C CYS A 262 3.72 -1.45 13.48
N ALA A 263 3.56 -2.33 14.48
CA ALA A 263 3.90 -2.01 15.86
C ALA A 263 5.39 -1.63 16.01
N LEU A 264 6.29 -2.40 15.40
CA LEU A 264 7.73 -2.08 15.40
C LEU A 264 8.02 -0.73 14.75
N CYS A 265 7.42 -0.45 13.58
CA CYS A 265 7.58 0.84 12.90
C CYS A 265 7.12 2.02 13.78
N ILE A 266 5.92 1.93 14.35
CA ILE A 266 5.34 3.00 15.18
C ILE A 266 6.16 3.22 16.45
N GLN A 267 6.55 2.14 17.12
CA GLN A 267 7.36 2.20 18.33
C GLN A 267 8.71 2.88 18.08
N ARG A 268 9.39 2.55 16.97
CA ARG A 268 10.68 3.17 16.62
C ARG A 268 10.58 4.66 16.34
N VAL A 269 9.49 5.12 15.74
CA VAL A 269 9.23 6.56 15.56
C VAL A 269 9.01 7.22 16.92
N GLY A 270 8.22 6.61 17.80
CA GLY A 270 8.00 7.12 19.16
C GLY A 270 9.31 7.29 19.95
N GLU A 271 10.11 6.23 20.01
CA GLU A 271 11.43 6.23 20.68
C GLU A 271 12.37 7.30 20.09
N THR A 272 12.42 7.42 18.77
CA THR A 272 13.30 8.40 18.10
C THR A 272 12.81 9.83 18.32
N SER A 273 11.50 10.07 18.28
CA SER A 273 10.91 11.38 18.53
C SER A 273 11.19 11.87 19.95
N GLU A 274 11.12 11.00 20.95
CA GLU A 274 11.48 11.34 22.34
C GLU A 274 12.93 11.83 22.44
N ILE A 275 13.86 11.10 21.83
CA ILE A 275 15.29 11.47 21.78
C ILE A 275 15.51 12.84 21.15
N VAL A 276 14.77 13.16 20.08
CA VAL A 276 14.89 14.47 19.38
C VAL A 276 14.27 15.58 20.21
N ILE A 277 13.10 15.34 20.83
CA ILE A 277 12.44 16.33 21.70
C ILE A 277 13.33 16.69 22.88
N GLU A 278 13.93 15.69 23.54
CA GLU A 278 14.87 15.93 24.63
C GLU A 278 16.10 16.71 24.18
N GLU A 279 16.65 16.42 23.00
CA GLU A 279 17.78 17.14 22.43
C GLU A 279 17.43 18.60 22.13
N VAL A 280 16.30 18.87 21.48
CA VAL A 280 15.83 20.23 21.20
C VAL A 280 15.60 21.01 22.51
N ARG A 281 14.99 20.37 23.52
CA ARG A 281 14.81 20.97 24.85
C ARG A 281 16.14 21.24 25.57
N ARG A 282 17.12 20.34 25.43
CA ARG A 282 18.48 20.53 25.96
C ARG A 282 19.13 21.76 25.33
N GLN A 283 19.10 21.87 24.00
CA GLN A 283 19.66 23.02 23.29
C GLN A 283 19.00 24.33 23.73
N PHE A 284 17.65 24.40 23.81
CA PHE A 284 16.98 25.62 24.29
C PHE A 284 17.31 26.00 25.73
N ARG A 285 17.53 25.01 26.61
CA ARG A 285 17.85 25.25 28.02
C ARG A 285 19.31 25.67 28.23
N GLU A 286 20.24 25.06 27.50
CA GLU A 286 21.68 25.30 27.62
C GLU A 286 22.15 26.49 26.77
N HIS A 287 21.44 26.78 25.68
CA HIS A 287 21.73 27.87 24.75
C HIS A 287 20.47 28.74 24.53
N PRO A 288 20.10 29.61 25.50
CA PRO A 288 18.89 30.44 25.38
C PRO A 288 18.90 31.40 24.18
N GLY A 289 20.09 31.75 23.68
CA GLY A 289 20.28 32.61 22.49
C GLY A 289 19.72 32.01 21.19
N ILE A 290 19.33 30.73 21.18
CA ILE A 290 18.64 30.13 20.05
C ILE A 290 17.21 30.71 19.91
N ILE A 291 16.54 30.99 21.02
CA ILE A 291 15.14 31.45 21.02
C ILE A 291 15.02 32.90 20.52
N ASP A 292 16.01 33.74 20.84
CA ASP A 292 16.07 35.15 20.41
C ASP A 292 16.85 35.36 19.10
N PHE A 293 17.25 34.26 18.43
CA PHE A 293 18.01 34.23 17.18
C PHE A 293 19.43 34.83 17.26
N SER A 294 19.98 35.06 18.46
CA SER A 294 21.37 35.51 18.63
C SER A 294 22.40 34.39 18.44
N GLU A 295 21.99 33.13 18.62
CA GLU A 295 22.82 31.94 18.46
C GLU A 295 22.16 30.95 17.48
N LYS A 296 22.98 30.22 16.70
CA LYS A 296 22.47 29.18 15.80
C LYS A 296 22.36 27.85 16.56
N PRO A 297 21.27 27.09 16.39
CA PRO A 297 21.15 25.76 16.98
C PRO A 297 22.11 24.76 16.32
N ASP A 298 22.42 23.68 17.03
CA ASP A 298 23.21 22.58 16.49
C ASP A 298 22.29 21.60 15.73
N TYR A 299 22.18 21.84 14.43
CA TYR A 299 21.44 20.98 13.52
C TYR A 299 22.08 19.59 13.35
N GLN A 300 23.40 19.49 13.44
CA GLN A 300 24.14 18.26 13.15
C GLN A 300 23.82 17.17 14.17
N ILE A 301 23.70 17.53 15.46
CA ILE A 301 23.34 16.57 16.51
C ILE A 301 21.93 16.01 16.29
N CYS A 302 20.95 16.87 15.96
CA CYS A 302 19.58 16.44 15.67
C CYS A 302 19.55 15.48 14.47
N VAL A 303 20.21 15.84 13.37
CA VAL A 303 20.32 14.98 12.18
C VAL A 303 20.97 13.64 12.53
N SER A 304 22.09 13.65 13.25
CA SER A 304 22.81 12.43 13.64
C SER A 304 21.96 11.47 14.48
N LYS A 305 21.20 12.01 15.45
CA LYS A 305 20.29 11.22 16.29
C LYS A 305 19.18 10.58 15.47
N VAL A 306 18.51 11.36 14.61
CA VAL A 306 17.46 10.84 13.72
C VAL A 306 18.01 9.79 12.75
N THR A 307 19.17 10.05 12.13
CA THR A 307 19.82 9.09 11.21
C THR A 307 20.14 7.78 11.90
N LYS A 308 20.75 7.82 13.09
CA LYS A 308 21.09 6.61 13.85
C LYS A 308 19.82 5.85 14.27
N GLY A 309 18.79 6.55 14.74
CA GLY A 309 17.50 5.98 15.09
C GLY A 309 16.84 5.27 13.91
N ALA A 310 16.80 5.93 12.75
CA ALA A 310 16.24 5.35 11.52
C ALA A 310 17.01 4.10 11.04
N LEU A 311 18.35 4.17 10.97
CA LEU A 311 19.19 3.06 10.51
C LEU A 311 19.09 1.82 11.40
N LEU A 312 19.02 1.98 12.73
CA LEU A 312 18.83 0.85 13.63
C LEU A 312 17.38 0.37 13.65
N GLY A 313 16.43 1.31 13.53
CA GLY A 313 15.00 1.03 13.55
C GLY A 313 14.51 0.19 12.37
N MET A 314 15.16 0.27 11.20
CA MET A 314 14.77 -0.46 9.99
C MET A 314 15.24 -1.94 9.95
N ILE A 315 16.26 -2.32 10.73
CA ILE A 315 16.87 -3.65 10.65
C ILE A 315 15.88 -4.75 11.04
N VAL A 316 15.26 -4.63 12.22
CA VAL A 316 14.37 -5.67 12.76
C VAL A 316 13.11 -5.84 11.90
N PRO A 317 12.36 -4.77 11.54
CA PRO A 317 11.23 -4.90 10.63
C PRO A 317 11.60 -5.52 9.28
N GLY A 318 12.75 -5.13 8.70
CA GLY A 318 13.21 -5.68 7.42
C GLY A 318 13.55 -7.17 7.49
N LEU A 319 14.29 -7.60 8.53
CA LEU A 319 14.62 -9.01 8.73
C LEU A 319 13.39 -9.88 8.98
N LEU A 320 12.40 -9.35 9.71
CA LEU A 320 11.18 -10.07 10.05
C LEU A 320 10.44 -10.57 8.80
N VAL A 321 10.33 -9.73 7.76
CA VAL A 321 9.62 -10.05 6.51
C VAL A 321 10.30 -11.19 5.73
N VAL A 322 11.61 -11.35 5.89
CA VAL A 322 12.37 -12.42 5.23
C VAL A 322 12.39 -13.69 6.09
N VAL A 323 12.70 -13.55 7.38
CA VAL A 323 12.89 -14.68 8.29
C VAL A 323 11.59 -15.46 8.48
N VAL A 324 10.46 -14.79 8.69
CA VAL A 324 9.18 -15.47 8.98
C VAL A 324 8.76 -16.47 7.88
N PRO A 325 8.61 -16.08 6.59
CA PRO A 325 8.23 -17.03 5.54
C PRO A 325 9.27 -18.13 5.33
N VAL A 326 10.58 -17.80 5.38
CA VAL A 326 11.66 -18.80 5.23
C VAL A 326 11.59 -19.86 6.32
N THR A 327 11.51 -19.43 7.58
CA THR A 327 11.53 -20.33 8.73
C THR A 327 10.25 -21.17 8.75
N CYS A 328 9.09 -20.56 8.49
CA CYS A 328 7.81 -21.25 8.45
C CYS A 328 7.79 -22.35 7.36
N GLY A 329 8.20 -22.00 6.14
CA GLY A 329 8.24 -22.96 5.03
C GLY A 329 9.20 -24.13 5.28
N LEU A 330 10.37 -23.87 5.88
CA LEU A 330 11.33 -24.92 6.22
C LEU A 330 10.84 -25.84 7.35
N VAL A 331 10.19 -25.27 8.36
CA VAL A 331 9.63 -26.05 9.48
C VAL A 331 8.53 -26.98 8.98
N PHE A 332 7.56 -26.47 8.23
CA PHE A 332 6.47 -27.30 7.71
C PHE A 332 6.94 -28.31 6.66
N LYS A 333 7.94 -27.96 5.83
CA LYS A 333 8.59 -28.93 4.94
C LYS A 333 9.22 -30.09 5.74
N PHE A 334 9.95 -29.78 6.80
CA PHE A 334 10.58 -30.80 7.65
C PHE A 334 9.54 -31.67 8.35
N GLU A 335 8.49 -31.05 8.90
CA GLU A 335 7.37 -31.76 9.54
C GLU A 335 6.66 -32.70 8.55
N GLY A 336 6.31 -32.21 7.36
CA GLY A 336 5.68 -33.03 6.33
C GLY A 336 6.52 -34.23 5.90
N SER A 337 7.84 -34.04 5.77
CA SER A 337 8.79 -35.13 5.51
C SER A 337 8.91 -36.11 6.68
N MET A 338 8.84 -35.65 7.92
CA MET A 338 8.96 -36.49 9.11
C MET A 338 7.70 -37.35 9.33
N LEU A 339 6.53 -36.80 9.06
CA LEU A 339 5.23 -37.44 9.31
C LEU A 339 4.71 -38.25 8.11
N ASN A 340 5.43 -38.29 6.98
CA ASN A 340 5.01 -38.93 5.73
C ASN A 340 3.58 -38.51 5.32
N LEU A 341 3.29 -37.20 5.38
CA LEU A 341 2.00 -36.67 4.95
C LEU A 341 1.82 -36.89 3.45
N SER A 342 0.57 -37.10 3.00
CA SER A 342 0.27 -37.31 1.58
C SER A 342 0.67 -36.12 0.68
N ASN A 343 0.87 -34.93 1.26
CA ASN A 343 1.31 -33.70 0.59
C ASN A 343 2.69 -33.25 1.10
N SER A 344 3.53 -34.17 1.59
CA SER A 344 4.86 -33.85 2.16
C SER A 344 5.74 -33.01 1.24
N ASP A 345 5.54 -33.14 -0.06
CA ASP A 345 6.38 -32.52 -1.08
C ASP A 345 6.00 -31.06 -1.37
N THR A 346 4.80 -30.62 -0.99
CA THR A 346 4.29 -29.28 -1.29
C THR A 346 3.93 -28.47 -0.04
N ILE A 347 3.76 -29.10 1.13
CA ILE A 347 3.24 -28.43 2.33
C ILE A 347 4.05 -27.19 2.75
N GLY A 348 5.38 -27.21 2.57
CA GLY A 348 6.22 -26.05 2.84
C GLY A 348 5.97 -24.88 1.88
N ALA A 349 5.68 -25.17 0.61
CA ALA A 349 5.30 -24.18 -0.38
C ALA A 349 3.85 -23.68 -0.16
N GLU A 350 2.93 -24.56 0.20
CA GLU A 350 1.54 -24.17 0.56
C GLU A 350 1.52 -23.23 1.77
N ALA A 351 2.30 -23.53 2.82
CA ALA A 351 2.45 -22.68 4.00
C ALA A 351 2.94 -21.27 3.64
N VAL A 352 3.99 -21.18 2.81
CA VAL A 352 4.58 -19.91 2.38
C VAL A 352 3.66 -19.15 1.43
N GLY A 353 2.97 -19.85 0.53
CA GLY A 353 1.89 -19.28 -0.27
C GLY A 353 0.76 -18.71 0.59
N THR A 354 0.45 -19.36 1.71
CA THR A 354 -0.62 -18.90 2.61
C THR A 354 -0.20 -17.67 3.41
N ILE A 355 1.08 -17.60 3.84
CA ILE A 355 1.66 -16.38 4.41
C ILE A 355 1.59 -15.24 3.39
N LEU A 356 1.99 -15.50 2.14
CA LEU A 356 1.95 -14.50 1.07
C LEU A 356 0.54 -13.95 0.87
N MET A 357 -0.44 -14.84 0.70
CA MET A 357 -1.84 -14.45 0.48
C MET A 357 -2.40 -13.66 1.67
N SER A 358 -2.32 -14.23 2.88
CA SER A 358 -2.91 -13.63 4.09
C SER A 358 -2.20 -12.34 4.51
N GLY A 359 -0.86 -12.33 4.48
CA GLY A 359 -0.06 -11.15 4.80
C GLY A 359 -0.29 -10.02 3.79
N THR A 360 -0.53 -10.35 2.52
CA THR A 360 -0.83 -9.35 1.51
C THR A 360 -2.23 -8.74 1.67
N ILE A 361 -3.26 -9.57 1.87
CA ILE A 361 -4.64 -9.10 2.11
C ILE A 361 -4.67 -8.21 3.36
N THR A 362 -4.07 -8.69 4.45
CA THR A 362 -3.99 -7.94 5.71
C THR A 362 -3.19 -6.65 5.51
N GLY A 363 -2.05 -6.72 4.82
CA GLY A 363 -1.20 -5.57 4.51
C GLY A 363 -1.95 -4.47 3.75
N PHE A 364 -2.71 -4.83 2.72
CA PHE A 364 -3.53 -3.88 1.97
C PHE A 364 -4.56 -3.16 2.84
N VAL A 365 -5.33 -3.91 3.65
CA VAL A 365 -6.38 -3.36 4.51
C VAL A 365 -5.77 -2.47 5.60
N THR A 366 -4.72 -2.95 6.27
CA THR A 366 -4.02 -2.19 7.32
C THR A 366 -3.35 -0.94 6.76
N ALA A 367 -2.65 -1.02 5.62
CA ALA A 367 -2.04 0.15 5.00
C ALA A 367 -3.09 1.20 4.62
N SER A 368 -4.24 0.79 4.08
CA SER A 368 -5.34 1.71 3.75
C SER A 368 -5.83 2.45 4.99
N MET A 369 -6.10 1.71 6.07
CA MET A 369 -6.52 2.27 7.35
C MET A 369 -5.50 3.29 7.89
N LEU A 370 -4.22 2.91 7.98
CA LEU A 370 -3.18 3.73 8.61
C LEU A 370 -2.94 5.04 7.85
N ASN A 371 -2.86 4.97 6.52
CA ASN A 371 -2.62 6.14 5.68
C ASN A 371 -3.82 7.11 5.71
N ASN A 372 -5.04 6.58 5.61
CA ASN A 372 -6.24 7.41 5.62
C ASN A 372 -6.50 8.03 7.01
N ALA A 373 -6.28 7.30 8.09
CA ALA A 373 -6.41 7.84 9.45
C ALA A 373 -5.47 9.02 9.67
N GLY A 374 -4.17 8.84 9.38
CA GLY A 374 -3.19 9.91 9.52
C GLY A 374 -3.44 11.08 8.56
N GLY A 375 -3.86 10.83 7.33
CA GLY A 375 -4.24 11.89 6.39
C GLY A 375 -5.46 12.69 6.87
N ALA A 376 -6.46 12.01 7.44
CA ALA A 376 -7.64 12.66 7.99
C ALA A 376 -7.33 13.52 9.22
N TRP A 377 -6.45 13.07 10.13
CA TRP A 377 -5.99 13.89 11.26
C TRP A 377 -5.22 15.14 10.80
N ASP A 378 -4.31 15.01 9.84
CA ASP A 378 -3.55 16.15 9.31
C ASP A 378 -4.48 17.20 8.68
N ASN A 379 -5.41 16.74 7.84
CA ASN A 379 -6.36 17.64 7.18
C ASN A 379 -7.38 18.24 8.17
N ALA A 380 -7.74 17.52 9.23
CA ALA A 380 -8.52 18.09 10.34
C ALA A 380 -7.76 19.22 11.04
N LYS A 381 -6.47 19.02 11.36
CA LYS A 381 -5.61 20.06 11.94
C LYS A 381 -5.50 21.28 11.03
N LYS A 382 -5.16 21.08 9.76
CA LYS A 382 -5.05 22.17 8.77
C LYS A 382 -6.34 22.97 8.66
N ARG A 383 -7.49 22.30 8.62
CA ARG A 383 -8.80 22.97 8.56
C ARG A 383 -9.09 23.82 9.82
N VAL A 384 -8.60 23.40 10.98
CA VAL A 384 -8.67 24.20 12.21
C VAL A 384 -7.70 25.39 12.16
N GLU A 385 -6.52 25.23 11.57
CA GLU A 385 -5.48 26.27 11.43
C GLU A 385 -5.80 27.38 10.41
N GLU A 386 -6.67 27.09 9.44
CA GLU A 386 -7.17 28.06 8.45
C GLU A 386 -7.91 29.24 9.11
N ASP A 387 -8.63 28.97 10.20
CA ASP A 387 -9.24 30.01 11.00
C ASP A 387 -8.25 30.48 12.07
N ALA A 388 -7.70 31.68 11.87
CA ALA A 388 -6.73 32.28 12.77
C ALA A 388 -7.25 32.38 14.23
N THR A 389 -8.56 32.43 14.45
CA THR A 389 -9.15 32.51 15.79
C THR A 389 -9.03 31.20 16.58
N ASN A 390 -8.85 30.07 15.88
CA ASN A 390 -8.68 28.78 16.52
C ASN A 390 -7.22 28.53 16.95
N ARG A 391 -6.25 29.26 16.41
CA ARG A 391 -4.83 29.02 16.74
C ARG A 391 -4.57 29.25 18.23
N GLY A 392 -3.97 28.25 18.87
CA GLY A 392 -3.67 28.26 20.30
C GLY A 392 -4.83 27.86 21.23
N THR A 393 -6.04 27.65 20.68
CA THR A 393 -7.19 27.15 21.46
C THR A 393 -7.01 25.68 21.88
N ALA A 394 -7.85 25.21 22.81
CA ALA A 394 -7.89 23.79 23.20
C ALA A 394 -8.22 22.89 21.99
N LYS A 395 -9.14 23.33 21.12
CA LYS A 395 -9.50 22.63 19.88
C LYS A 395 -8.29 22.43 18.97
N HIS A 396 -7.49 23.48 18.80
CA HIS A 396 -6.27 23.41 17.99
C HIS A 396 -5.19 22.51 18.60
N LYS A 397 -5.02 22.54 19.93
CA LYS A 397 -4.10 21.61 20.61
C LYS A 397 -4.54 20.16 20.44
N ALA A 398 -5.84 19.87 20.52
CA ALA A 398 -6.38 18.54 20.28
C ALA A 398 -6.18 18.07 18.85
N SER A 399 -6.35 18.95 17.86
CA SER A 399 -6.09 18.58 16.46
C SER A 399 -4.60 18.33 16.18
N ILE A 400 -3.68 19.07 16.83
CA ILE A 400 -2.23 18.78 16.75
C ILE A 400 -1.90 17.42 17.36
N THR A 401 -2.52 17.08 18.50
CA THR A 401 -2.35 15.76 19.12
C THR A 401 -2.79 14.65 18.17
N GLY A 402 -3.94 14.80 17.50
CA GLY A 402 -4.37 13.85 16.47
C GLY A 402 -3.38 13.68 15.32
N ASP A 403 -2.88 14.79 14.76
CA ASP A 403 -1.91 14.77 13.67
C ASP A 403 -0.59 14.07 14.07
N THR A 404 -0.05 14.40 15.25
CA THR A 404 1.17 13.77 15.77
C THR A 404 1.00 12.27 16.07
N VAL A 405 -0.21 11.81 16.42
CA VAL A 405 -0.55 10.38 16.49
C VAL A 405 -0.59 9.77 15.08
N GLY A 406 -1.10 10.52 14.10
CA GLY A 406 -1.24 10.10 12.70
C GLY A 406 0.06 10.05 11.89
N ASP A 407 1.07 10.86 12.23
CA ASP A 407 2.37 10.92 11.55
C ASP A 407 3.09 9.55 11.43
N PRO A 408 3.32 8.79 12.51
CA PRO A 408 3.91 7.45 12.39
C PRO A 408 3.04 6.48 11.58
N LEU A 409 1.72 6.71 11.51
CA LEU A 409 0.82 5.86 10.75
C LEU A 409 0.91 6.15 9.24
N LYS A 410 0.81 7.42 8.83
CA LYS A 410 0.74 7.82 7.40
C LYS A 410 2.09 8.01 6.72
N ASP A 411 3.16 8.24 7.48
CA ASP A 411 4.49 8.53 6.92
C ASP A 411 5.53 7.44 7.25
N THR A 412 5.23 6.49 8.14
CA THR A 412 6.12 5.35 8.43
C THR A 412 5.44 4.01 8.21
N ALA A 413 4.53 3.60 9.09
CA ALA A 413 3.98 2.24 9.06
C ALA A 413 3.14 1.96 7.81
N GLY A 414 2.20 2.83 7.47
CA GLY A 414 1.32 2.68 6.31
C GLY A 414 2.09 2.51 4.99
N PRO A 415 2.99 3.44 4.62
CA PRO A 415 3.82 3.28 3.42
C PRO A 415 4.79 2.09 3.49
N ALA A 416 5.33 1.77 4.68
CA ALA A 416 6.24 0.64 4.83
C ALA A 416 5.54 -0.72 4.65
N VAL A 417 4.26 -0.85 5.00
CA VAL A 417 3.47 -2.06 4.75
C VAL A 417 3.35 -2.35 3.25
N HIS A 418 3.23 -1.32 2.41
CA HIS A 418 3.22 -1.51 0.96
C HIS A 418 4.56 -2.12 0.46
N VAL A 419 5.68 -1.71 1.03
CA VAL A 419 6.99 -2.32 0.74
C VAL A 419 7.08 -3.74 1.30
N LEU A 420 6.57 -3.98 2.50
CA LEU A 420 6.50 -5.31 3.12
C LEU A 420 5.80 -6.31 2.21
N VAL A 421 4.63 -5.96 1.66
CA VAL A 421 3.85 -6.84 0.79
C VAL A 421 4.66 -7.27 -0.45
N LYS A 422 5.35 -6.33 -1.09
CA LYS A 422 6.18 -6.60 -2.26
C LYS A 422 7.41 -7.45 -1.91
N LEU A 423 8.07 -7.14 -0.79
CA LEU A 423 9.22 -7.90 -0.30
C LEU A 423 8.80 -9.33 0.09
N LEU A 424 7.63 -9.49 0.70
CA LEU A 424 7.06 -10.80 1.04
C LEU A 424 6.86 -11.64 -0.22
N ALA A 425 6.23 -11.09 -1.25
CA ALA A 425 6.06 -11.76 -2.55
C ALA A 425 7.38 -12.21 -3.16
N ASN A 426 8.35 -11.29 -3.27
CA ASN A 426 9.67 -11.61 -3.82
C ASN A 426 10.39 -12.69 -2.99
N THR A 427 10.30 -12.60 -1.66
CA THR A 427 10.90 -13.60 -0.76
C THR A 427 10.26 -14.97 -0.99
N CYS A 428 8.93 -15.06 -1.04
CA CYS A 428 8.22 -16.31 -1.27
C CYS A 428 8.61 -16.95 -2.60
N VAL A 429 8.62 -16.18 -3.70
CA VAL A 429 8.97 -16.67 -5.05
C VAL A 429 10.42 -17.15 -5.11
N VAL A 430 11.38 -16.38 -4.59
CA VAL A 430 12.80 -16.76 -4.59
C VAL A 430 13.06 -18.03 -3.78
N MET A 431 12.28 -18.24 -2.72
CA MET A 431 12.41 -19.40 -1.85
C MET A 431 11.65 -20.64 -2.35
N ALA A 432 10.75 -20.50 -3.32
CA ALA A 432 9.93 -21.61 -3.83
C ALA A 432 10.75 -22.88 -4.19
N PRO A 433 11.90 -22.80 -4.89
CA PRO A 433 12.71 -23.98 -5.21
C PRO A 433 13.24 -24.73 -3.98
N LEU A 434 13.44 -24.04 -2.85
CA LEU A 434 13.90 -24.67 -1.60
C LEU A 434 12.77 -25.42 -0.90
N LEU A 435 11.52 -25.02 -1.13
CA LEU A 435 10.34 -25.47 -0.37
C LEU A 435 9.65 -26.67 -1.00
N VAL A 436 9.73 -26.81 -2.32
CA VAL A 436 9.22 -28.00 -3.03
C VAL A 436 10.14 -29.19 -2.75
N GLY A 437 9.55 -30.33 -2.39
CA GLY A 437 10.24 -31.62 -2.19
C GLY A 437 10.67 -32.24 -3.51
N LYS A 438 11.71 -33.09 -3.48
CA LYS A 438 12.00 -33.96 -4.63
C LYS A 438 11.11 -35.20 -4.50
N PRO A 439 10.45 -35.65 -5.58
CA PRO A 439 9.65 -36.86 -5.53
C PRO A 439 10.52 -38.04 -5.05
N GLN A 440 10.01 -38.78 -4.07
CA GLN A 440 10.66 -40.02 -3.64
C GLN A 440 10.68 -41.00 -4.82
N GLN A 441 11.88 -41.46 -5.21
CA GLN A 441 12.07 -42.47 -6.24
C GLN A 441 11.61 -43.85 -5.79
#